data_AF-A0A9E5PSM5-F1
#
_entry.id   AF-A0A9E5PSM5-F1
#
_cell.length_a   1.000
_cell.length_b   1.000
_cell.length_c   1.000
_cell.angle_alpha   90.00
_cell.angle_beta   90.00
_cell.angle_gamma   90.00
#
_symmetry.space_group_name_H-M   'P 1'
#
loop_
_entity.id
_entity.type
_entity.pdbx_description
1 polymer ?
#
loop_
_entity_poly.entity_id
_entity_poly.type
_entity_poly.pdbx_seq_one_letter_code
_entity_poly.pdbx_strand_id
1 'polypeptide(L)'
;MYAAPVAVTPPTPQLTYLGRVLSPDGSLSVLVQWEDGSLATLKQGQEVGQGFVVERLGDASVELVHPSTHAVIQLLLPPEPSFETR
;
A
#
# COMPACT_ATOMS: atom_id res chain seq x y z
N MET A 1 -29.17 -16.49 26.12
CA MET A 1 -28.62 -15.29 25.49
C MET A 1 -27.43 -15.75 24.67
N TYR A 2 -27.52 -15.82 23.34
CA TYR A 2 -26.40 -16.21 22.49
C TYR A 2 -25.53 -14.97 22.25
N ALA A 3 -24.32 -14.96 22.80
CA ALA A 3 -23.33 -13.94 22.48
C ALA A 3 -22.75 -14.27 21.09
N ALA A 4 -22.86 -13.33 20.16
CA ALA A 4 -22.19 -13.45 18.87
C ALA A 4 -20.66 -13.50 19.09
N PRO A 5 -19.92 -14.40 18.42
CA PRO A 5 -18.48 -14.39 18.52
C PRO A 5 -17.97 -13.04 18.02
N VAL A 6 -17.24 -12.33 18.87
CA VAL A 6 -16.56 -11.09 18.50
C VAL A 6 -15.54 -11.49 17.44
N ALA A 7 -15.82 -11.20 16.17
CA ALA A 7 -14.87 -11.41 15.10
C ALA A 7 -13.66 -10.53 15.39
N VAL A 8 -12.57 -11.13 15.87
CA VAL A 8 -11.30 -10.45 16.05
C VAL A 8 -10.80 -10.15 14.66
N THR A 9 -11.05 -8.93 14.17
CA THR A 9 -10.45 -8.47 12.92
C THR A 9 -8.96 -8.35 13.20
N PRO A 10 -8.08 -9.09 12.50
CA PRO A 10 -6.66 -8.91 12.68
C PRO A 10 -6.31 -7.45 12.39
N PRO A 11 -5.37 -6.84 13.14
CA PRO A 11 -4.94 -5.47 12.86
C PRO A 11 -4.42 -5.41 11.43
N THR A 12 -4.96 -4.50 10.64
CA THR A 12 -4.50 -4.29 9.27
C THR A 12 -3.05 -3.78 9.35
N PRO A 13 -2.07 -4.46 8.72
CA PRO A 13 -0.68 -4.08 8.84
C PRO A 13 -0.45 -2.67 8.28
N GLN A 14 0.37 -1.88 8.98
CA GLN A 14 0.64 -0.51 8.59
C GLN A 14 1.81 -0.42 7.60
N LEU A 15 1.71 0.56 6.70
CA LEU A 15 2.71 0.88 5.69
C LEU A 15 3.15 2.33 5.86
N THR A 16 4.46 2.53 5.86
CA THR A 16 5.08 3.86 5.83
C THR A 16 5.58 4.14 4.42
N TYR A 17 5.13 5.25 3.83
CA TYR A 17 5.66 5.73 2.56
C TYR A 17 7.10 6.21 2.72
N LEU A 18 8.01 5.72 1.86
CA LEU A 18 9.41 6.14 1.84
C LEU A 18 9.76 6.98 0.60
N GLY A 19 9.08 6.73 -0.52
CA GLY A 19 9.36 7.45 -1.76
C GLY A 19 8.61 6.88 -2.95
N ARG A 20 8.71 7.54 -4.09
CA ARG A 20 8.26 7.00 -5.38
C ARG A 20 9.38 7.11 -6.42
N VAL A 21 9.39 6.18 -7.36
CA VAL A 21 10.36 6.10 -8.44
C VAL A 21 9.58 5.97 -9.74
N LEU A 22 9.78 6.93 -10.64
CA LEU A 22 9.29 6.84 -12.01
C LEU A 22 10.35 6.15 -12.85
N SER A 23 10.03 4.98 -13.39
CA SER A 23 10.92 4.24 -14.28
C SER A 23 10.99 4.93 -15.65
N PRO A 24 12.10 4.78 -16.41
CA PRO A 24 12.22 5.34 -17.76
C PRO A 24 11.17 4.80 -18.75
N ASP A 25 10.58 3.64 -18.45
CA ASP A 25 9.46 3.04 -19.19
C ASP A 25 8.10 3.74 -18.91
N GLY A 26 8.08 4.75 -18.04
CA GLY A 26 6.87 5.45 -17.58
C GLY A 26 6.15 4.77 -16.42
N SER A 27 6.60 3.59 -15.99
CA SER A 27 6.02 2.85 -14.87
C SER A 27 6.37 3.48 -13.52
N LEU A 28 5.36 3.81 -12.71
CA LEU A 28 5.51 4.29 -11.34
C LEU A 28 5.71 3.12 -10.36
N SER A 29 6.66 3.26 -9.44
CA SER A 29 6.88 2.33 -8.32
C SER A 29 6.93 3.12 -7.03
N VAL A 30 6.27 2.63 -5.98
CA VAL A 30 6.27 3.28 -4.66
C VAL A 30 7.08 2.45 -3.69
N LEU A 31 8.05 3.07 -3.01
CA LEU A 31 8.83 2.42 -1.98
C LEU A 31 8.16 2.61 -0.62
N VAL A 32 7.99 1.52 0.11
CA VAL A 32 7.34 1.51 1.42
C VAL A 32 8.09 0.65 2.42
N GLN A 33 7.81 0.90 3.69
CA GLN A 33 8.26 0.08 4.80
C GLN A 33 7.04 -0.46 5.55
N TRP A 34 7.01 -1.77 5.74
CA TRP A 34 6.07 -2.43 6.64
C TRP A 34 6.39 -2.09 8.09
N GLU A 35 5.40 -2.18 8.98
CA GLU A 35 5.58 -1.96 10.43
C GLU A 35 6.68 -2.83 11.05
N ASP A 36 6.90 -4.03 10.51
CA ASP A 36 8.00 -4.96 10.88
C ASP A 36 9.40 -4.46 10.47
N GLY A 37 9.48 -3.32 9.77
CA GLY A 37 10.73 -2.73 9.25
C GLY A 37 11.12 -3.25 7.86
N SER A 38 10.46 -4.29 7.37
CA SER A 38 10.66 -4.87 6.04
C SER A 38 10.33 -3.88 4.92
N LEU A 39 11.22 -3.74 3.94
CA LEU A 39 11.03 -2.87 2.78
C LEU A 39 10.27 -3.59 1.67
N ALA A 40 9.36 -2.88 1.00
CA ALA A 40 8.65 -3.38 -0.17
C ALA A 40 8.54 -2.31 -1.26
N THR A 41 8.48 -2.77 -2.52
CA THR A 41 8.23 -1.91 -3.67
C THR A 41 6.84 -2.22 -4.22
N LEU A 42 5.93 -1.25 -4.15
CA LEU A 42 4.59 -1.35 -4.69
C LEU A 42 4.61 -1.07 -6.18
N LYS A 43 4.18 -2.07 -6.96
CA LYS A 43 3.91 -1.99 -8.39
C LYS A 43 2.55 -2.60 -8.67
N GLN A 44 1.79 -2.01 -9.58
CA GLN A 44 0.44 -2.50 -9.89
C GLN A 44 0.45 -3.98 -10.27
N GLY A 45 -0.42 -4.77 -9.65
CA GLY A 45 -0.54 -6.22 -9.86
C GLY A 45 0.52 -7.07 -9.17
N GLN A 46 1.46 -6.47 -8.43
CA GLN A 46 2.52 -7.21 -7.74
C GLN A 46 2.12 -7.55 -6.29
N GLU A 47 2.53 -8.73 -5.82
CA GLU A 47 2.54 -9.07 -4.40
C GLU A 47 3.65 -8.30 -3.68
N VAL A 48 3.35 -7.77 -2.50
CA VAL A 48 4.22 -6.79 -1.79
C VAL A 48 4.51 -7.18 -0.34
N GLY A 49 4.15 -8.40 0.03
CA GLY A 49 4.37 -8.98 1.36
C GLY A 49 3.08 -9.26 2.11
N GLN A 50 3.15 -10.16 3.09
CA GLN A 50 2.02 -10.59 3.94
C GLN A 50 0.78 -11.02 3.15
N GLY A 51 0.95 -11.51 1.91
CA GLY A 51 -0.14 -11.94 1.03
C GLY A 51 -0.95 -10.80 0.38
N PHE A 52 -0.52 -9.54 0.52
CA PHE A 52 -1.17 -8.40 -0.13
C PHE A 52 -0.67 -8.19 -1.56
N VAL A 53 -1.60 -7.87 -2.44
CA VAL A 53 -1.36 -7.54 -3.85
C VAL A 53 -1.78 -6.09 -4.09
N VAL A 54 -0.99 -5.35 -4.87
CA VAL A 54 -1.36 -3.99 -5.27
C VAL A 54 -2.46 -4.04 -6.33
N GLU A 55 -3.67 -3.69 -5.94
CA GLU A 55 -4.82 -3.67 -6.85
C GLU A 55 -4.84 -2.39 -7.69
N ARG A 56 -4.61 -1.24 -7.04
CA ARG A 56 -4.55 0.06 -7.71
C ARG A 56 -3.35 0.87 -7.23
N LEU A 57 -2.60 1.40 -8.19
CA LEU A 57 -1.50 2.33 -7.94
C LEU A 57 -1.85 3.67 -8.59
N GLY A 58 -2.28 4.63 -7.78
CA GLY A 58 -2.58 6.00 -8.21
C GLY A 58 -1.49 6.98 -7.81
N ASP A 59 -1.64 8.24 -8.23
CA ASP A 59 -0.67 9.30 -7.91
C ASP A 59 -0.78 9.80 -6.46
N ALA A 60 -2.00 9.79 -5.91
CA ALA A 60 -2.29 10.23 -4.55
C ALA A 60 -2.50 9.09 -3.55
N SER A 61 -2.70 7.85 -4.02
CA SER A 61 -2.94 6.70 -3.15
C SER A 61 -2.63 5.37 -3.81
N VAL A 62 -2.23 4.38 -3.01
CA VAL A 62 -2.07 2.98 -3.41
C VAL A 62 -3.03 2.11 -2.61
N GLU A 63 -3.76 1.24 -3.31
CA GLU A 63 -4.69 0.27 -2.73
C GLU A 63 -4.09 -1.13 -2.83
N LEU A 64 -3.97 -1.79 -1.69
CA LEU A 64 -3.56 -3.19 -1.59
C LEU A 64 -4.74 -4.03 -1.13
N VAL A 65 -4.89 -5.21 -1.70
CA VAL A 65 -5.91 -6.19 -1.34
C VAL A 65 -5.26 -7.52 -0.96
N HIS A 66 -5.74 -8.14 0.11
CA HIS A 66 -5.39 -9.51 0.44
C HIS A 66 -6.46 -10.45 -0.16
N PRO A 67 -6.15 -11.23 -1.20
CA PRO A 67 -7.16 -11.97 -1.97
C PRO A 67 -7.91 -13.02 -1.14
N SER A 68 -7.28 -13.59 -0.11
CA SER A 68 -7.91 -14.62 0.73
C SER A 68 -8.81 -14.08 1.85
N THR A 69 -8.58 -12.85 2.31
CA THR A 69 -9.28 -12.27 3.47
C THR A 69 -10.11 -11.04 3.09
N HIS A 70 -9.97 -10.57 1.86
CA HIS A 70 -10.51 -9.30 1.36
C HIS A 70 -10.14 -8.09 2.24
N ALA A 71 -9.04 -8.18 2.99
CA ALA A 71 -8.50 -7.05 3.72
C ALA A 71 -7.95 -6.02 2.73
N VAL A 72 -8.26 -4.74 2.96
CA VAL A 72 -7.82 -3.63 2.10
C VAL A 72 -6.94 -2.69 2.91
N ILE A 73 -5.80 -2.31 2.33
CA ILE A 73 -4.93 -1.26 2.85
C ILE A 73 -4.89 -0.14 1.83
N GLN A 74 -5.27 1.06 2.27
CA GLN A 74 -5.10 2.27 1.49
C GLN A 74 -3.92 3.05 2.04
N LEU A 75 -2.85 3.16 1.25
CA LEU A 75 -1.72 4.00 1.53
C LEU A 75 -1.90 5.34 0.82
N LEU A 76 -1.99 6.42 1.59
CA LEU A 76 -1.99 7.78 1.04
C LEU A 76 -0.56 8.18 0.67
N LEU A 77 -0.37 8.67 -0.55
CA LEU A 77 0.90 9.20 -1.02
C LEU A 77 0.93 10.71 -0.81
N PRO A 78 2.06 11.29 -0.36
CA PRO A 78 2.19 12.73 -0.34
C PRO A 78 2.10 13.28 -1.77
N PRO A 79 1.61 14.52 -1.96
CA PRO A 79 1.57 15.15 -3.28
C PRO A 79 2.99 15.28 -3.85
N GLU A 80 3.12 15.26 -5.19
CA GLU A 80 4.41 15.56 -5.82
C GLU A 80 4.86 16.97 -5.44
N PRO A 81 6.12 17.18 -5.06
CA PRO A 81 6.63 18.52 -4.82
C PRO A 81 6.53 19.31 -6.13
N SER A 82 5.57 20.23 -6.19
CA SER A 82 5.47 21.20 -7.27
C SER A 82 6.57 22.23 -7.06
N PHE A 83 7.66 22.12 -7.79
CA PHE A 83 8.63 23.21 -7.87
C PHE A 83 8.01 24.32 -8.73
N GLU A 84 7.52 25.39 -8.10
CA GLU A 84 7.12 26.61 -8.79
C GLU A 84 8.39 27.27 -9.35
N THR A 85 8.65 27.08 -10.65
CA THR A 85 9.71 27.80 -11.36
C THR A 85 9.33 29.28 -11.38
N ARG A 86 9.99 30.08 -10.52
CA ARG A 86 9.90 31.55 -10.55
C ARG A 86 10.72 32.16 -11.67
#